data_AF-A0A7C6P1G0-F1
#
_entry.id   AF-A0A7C6P1G0-F1
#
_cell.length_a   1.000
_cell.length_b   1.000
_cell.length_c   1.000
_cell.angle_alpha   90.00
_cell.angle_beta   90.00
_cell.angle_gamma   90.00
#
_symmetry.space_group_name_H-M   'P 1'
#
loop_
_entity.id
_entity.type
_entity.pdbx_description
1 polymer ?
#
loop_
_entity_poly.entity_id
_entity_poly.type
_entity_poly.pdbx_seq_one_letter_code
_entity_poly.pdbx_strand_id
1 'polypeptide(L)'
;MTHDEITAGLPAVIGTGGEMNHATKLIYMAFSAIMFCTGVFLLVHHTKLYLSALEGVTGQSYRDKELYMQYDGDGVETVYYAELIATLYGRLEYSIEIDGITINRSDHDPEDIPLYGIRQTGYRKNYVYGGNGEIQMVVYRSITD
;
A
#
# COMPACT_ATOMS: atom_id res chain seq x y z
N MET A 1 -19.71 -5.66 -80.69
CA MET A 1 -18.94 -4.41 -80.65
C MET A 1 -19.54 -3.58 -79.52
N THR A 2 -19.03 -3.75 -78.30
CA THR A 2 -18.07 -2.82 -77.63
C THR A 2 -18.73 -1.45 -77.44
N HIS A 3 -19.09 -1.03 -76.22
CA HIS A 3 -18.16 -0.76 -75.13
C HIS A 3 -18.88 -0.80 -73.77
N ASP A 4 -18.29 -1.56 -72.83
CA ASP A 4 -18.43 -1.36 -71.40
C ASP A 4 -17.72 -0.06 -71.00
N GLU A 5 -18.42 0.83 -70.29
CA GLU A 5 -17.77 1.85 -69.47
C GLU A 5 -17.92 1.47 -68.00
N ILE A 6 -16.76 1.16 -67.45
CA ILE A 6 -16.48 0.86 -66.05
C ILE A 6 -16.77 2.12 -65.24
N THR A 7 -17.69 2.05 -64.29
CA THR A 7 -17.65 2.92 -63.11
C THR A 7 -17.59 2.05 -61.86
N ALA A 8 -16.41 2.13 -61.26
CA ALA A 8 -15.92 1.45 -60.08
C ALA A 8 -16.97 1.24 -58.98
N GLY A 9 -17.00 0.01 -58.49
CA GLY A 9 -17.62 -0.33 -57.22
C GLY A 9 -16.93 0.38 -56.06
N LEU A 10 -17.75 1.00 -55.22
CA LEU A 10 -17.46 1.21 -53.82
C LEU A 10 -18.71 0.83 -53.03
N PRO A 11 -18.79 -0.38 -52.44
CA PRO A 11 -19.74 -0.59 -51.37
C PRO A 11 -19.22 0.17 -50.14
N ALA A 12 -20.02 1.11 -49.67
CA ALA A 12 -19.84 1.79 -48.40
C ALA A 12 -19.69 0.74 -47.27
N VAL A 13 -18.46 0.55 -46.79
CA VAL A 13 -18.19 -0.13 -45.52
C VAL A 13 -18.37 0.90 -44.41
N ILE A 14 -19.62 1.20 -44.09
CA ILE A 14 -19.99 1.87 -42.83
C ILE A 14 -21.29 1.22 -42.36
N GLY A 15 -21.20 0.45 -41.27
CA GLY A 15 -22.38 -0.01 -40.55
C GLY A 15 -22.44 -1.50 -40.25
N THR A 16 -21.39 -2.13 -39.74
CA THR A 16 -21.59 -3.30 -38.86
C THR A 16 -21.93 -2.81 -37.45
N GLY A 17 -23.10 -2.16 -37.33
CA GLY A 17 -23.85 -2.13 -36.08
C GLY A 17 -24.37 -3.53 -35.83
N GLY A 18 -23.49 -4.45 -35.45
CA GLY A 18 -23.87 -5.80 -35.06
C GLY A 18 -24.72 -5.71 -33.81
N GLU A 19 -26.01 -6.00 -33.92
CA GLU A 19 -26.89 -6.14 -32.76
C GLU A 19 -26.26 -7.15 -31.79
N MET A 20 -25.70 -6.66 -30.68
CA MET A 20 -25.24 -7.56 -29.63
C MET A 20 -26.44 -8.35 -29.12
N ASN A 21 -26.35 -9.68 -29.22
CA ASN A 21 -27.30 -10.60 -28.63
C ASN A 21 -27.58 -10.23 -27.17
N HIS A 22 -28.84 -10.32 -26.74
CA HIS A 22 -29.26 -9.96 -25.39
C HIS A 22 -28.45 -10.68 -24.29
N ALA A 23 -28.05 -11.92 -24.55
CA ALA A 23 -27.16 -12.70 -23.68
C ALA A 23 -25.78 -12.03 -23.51
N THR A 24 -25.19 -11.55 -24.61
CA THR A 24 -23.89 -10.86 -24.59
C THR A 24 -23.98 -9.55 -23.80
N LYS A 25 -25.05 -8.76 -23.98
CA LYS A 25 -25.27 -7.53 -23.19
C LYS A 25 -25.38 -7.82 -21.70
N LEU A 26 -26.10 -8.87 -21.32
CA LEU A 26 -26.25 -9.29 -19.92
C LEU A 26 -24.91 -9.69 -19.30
N ILE A 27 -24.10 -10.47 -20.03
CA ILE A 27 -22.76 -10.87 -19.58
C ILE A 27 -21.86 -9.65 -19.38
N TYR A 28 -21.87 -8.69 -20.31
CA TYR A 28 -21.09 -7.45 -20.15
C TYR A 28 -21.52 -6.62 -18.94
N MET A 29 -22.83 -6.50 -18.70
CA MET A 29 -23.35 -5.79 -17.52
C MET A 29 -23.01 -6.49 -16.20
N ALA A 30 -23.05 -7.82 -16.17
CA ALA A 30 -22.66 -8.59 -14.98
C ALA A 30 -21.15 -8.42 -14.70
N PHE A 31 -20.32 -8.49 -15.74
CA PHE A 31 -18.87 -8.34 -15.58
C PHE A 31 -18.47 -6.92 -15.16
N SER A 32 -19.11 -5.90 -15.73
CA SER A 32 -18.85 -4.51 -15.33
C SER A 32 -19.28 -4.24 -13.88
N ALA A 33 -20.41 -4.80 -13.45
CA ALA A 33 -20.85 -4.72 -12.06
C ALA A 33 -19.86 -5.38 -11.09
N ILE A 34 -19.33 -6.57 -11.42
CA ILE A 34 -18.33 -7.25 -10.60
C ILE A 34 -17.05 -6.41 -10.50
N MET A 35 -16.53 -5.91 -11.63
CA MET A 35 -15.32 -5.08 -11.63
C MET A 35 -15.51 -3.79 -10.83
N PHE A 36 -16.69 -3.17 -10.92
CA PHE A 36 -17.03 -1.99 -10.13
C PHE A 36 -17.05 -2.30 -8.62
N CYS A 37 -17.71 -3.40 -8.22
CA CYS A 37 -17.75 -3.83 -6.81
C CYS A 37 -16.35 -4.10 -6.27
N THR A 38 -15.50 -4.80 -7.03
CA THR A 38 -14.10 -5.05 -6.63
C THR A 38 -13.31 -3.74 -6.48
N GLY A 39 -13.47 -2.81 -7.41
CA GLY A 39 -12.83 -1.49 -7.34
C GLY A 39 -13.25 -0.69 -6.11
N VAL A 40 -14.55 -0.64 -5.80
CA VAL A 40 -15.08 0.02 -4.60
C VAL A 40 -14.56 -0.64 -3.33
N PHE A 41 -14.53 -1.97 -3.29
CA PHE A 41 -14.01 -2.71 -2.15
C PHE A 41 -12.55 -2.37 -1.86
N LEU A 42 -11.69 -2.42 -2.89
CA LEU A 42 -10.27 -2.05 -2.76
C LEU A 42 -10.11 -0.60 -2.34
N LEU A 43 -10.88 0.32 -2.92
CA LEU A 43 -10.83 1.74 -2.58
C LEU A 43 -11.17 1.97 -1.10
N VAL A 44 -12.24 1.35 -0.60
CA VAL A 44 -12.64 1.47 0.81
C VAL A 44 -11.58 0.87 1.73
N HIS A 45 -11.03 -0.30 1.38
CA HIS A 45 -9.99 -0.95 2.17
C HIS A 45 -8.73 -0.07 2.28
N HIS A 46 -8.23 0.46 1.16
CA HIS A 46 -7.05 1.31 1.16
C HIS A 46 -7.30 2.66 1.82
N THR A 47 -8.51 3.22 1.69
CA THR A 47 -8.88 4.48 2.35
C THR A 47 -8.87 4.33 3.87
N LYS A 48 -9.37 3.21 4.40
CA LYS A 48 -9.31 2.91 5.83
C LYS A 48 -7.88 2.80 6.33
N LEU A 49 -7.03 2.04 5.62
CA LEU A 49 -5.60 1.93 5.96
C LEU A 49 -4.92 3.30 5.95
N TYR A 50 -5.18 4.11 4.93
CA TYR A 50 -4.62 5.45 4.81
C TYR A 50 -5.07 6.38 5.93
N LEU A 51 -6.36 6.37 6.29
CA LEU A 51 -6.90 7.17 7.40
C LEU A 51 -6.31 6.72 8.75
N SER A 52 -6.21 5.41 9.00
CA SER A 52 -5.58 4.89 10.23
C SER A 52 -4.09 5.29 10.32
N ALA A 53 -3.37 5.27 9.20
CA ALA A 53 -1.99 5.74 9.16
C ALA A 53 -1.91 7.26 9.43
N LEU A 54 -2.78 8.05 8.81
CA LEU A 54 -2.87 9.49 9.04
C LEU A 54 -3.22 9.84 10.49
N GLU A 55 -4.17 9.14 11.11
CA GLU A 55 -4.51 9.35 12.52
C GLU A 55 -3.34 9.00 13.44
N GLY A 56 -2.60 7.93 13.14
CA GLY A 56 -1.36 7.58 13.83
C GLY A 56 -0.29 8.68 13.73
N VAL A 57 -0.15 9.32 12.57
CA VAL A 57 0.82 10.40 12.34
C VAL A 57 0.35 11.74 12.94
N THR A 58 -0.88 12.15 12.63
CA THR A 58 -1.43 13.47 13.00
C THR A 58 -1.84 13.58 14.46
N GLY A 59 -2.23 12.48 15.10
CA GLY A 59 -2.53 12.44 16.54
C GLY A 59 -1.32 12.80 17.43
N GLN A 60 -0.09 12.68 16.91
CA GLN A 60 1.14 13.11 17.59
C GLN A 60 1.77 14.37 16.99
N SER A 61 1.61 14.61 15.68
CA SER A 61 2.29 15.71 14.97
C SER A 61 1.89 17.13 15.45
N TYR A 62 0.72 17.30 16.08
CA TYR A 62 0.35 18.60 16.67
C TYR A 62 0.99 18.89 18.04
N ARG A 63 1.65 17.92 18.69
CA ARG A 63 2.38 18.15 19.94
C ARG A 63 3.88 18.35 19.73
N ASP A 64 4.49 17.71 18.73
CA ASP A 64 5.94 17.74 18.54
C ASP A 64 6.32 18.43 17.23
N LYS A 65 6.70 19.70 17.41
CA LYS A 65 7.10 20.67 16.40
C LYS A 65 8.54 20.43 15.91
N GLU A 66 8.92 19.20 15.57
CA GLU A 66 10.30 18.85 15.15
C GLU A 66 10.37 17.74 14.07
N LEU A 67 9.37 17.64 13.20
CA LEU A 67 9.25 16.53 12.23
C LEU A 67 10.14 16.60 10.97
N TYR A 68 11.26 17.31 10.99
CA TYR A 68 12.20 17.33 9.86
C TYR A 68 13.65 17.54 10.29
N MET A 69 14.30 16.51 10.85
CA MET A 69 15.77 16.38 10.78
C MET A 69 16.15 14.91 10.63
N GLN A 70 15.99 14.39 9.41
CA GLN A 70 16.61 13.14 9.00
C GLN A 70 18.04 13.46 8.51
N TYR A 71 18.97 13.68 9.46
CA TYR A 71 20.44 13.54 9.37
C TYR A 71 21.12 14.38 10.47
N ASP A 72 21.76 13.74 11.47
CA ASP A 72 23.20 13.91 11.74
C ASP A 72 23.66 13.01 12.91
N GLY A 73 24.97 12.71 12.91
CA GLY A 73 25.62 11.62 13.63
C GLY A 73 25.58 11.62 15.17
N ASP A 74 25.99 10.47 15.72
CA ASP A 74 26.34 10.19 17.12
C ASP A 74 25.26 10.33 18.21
N GLY A 75 24.01 10.59 17.85
CA GLY A 75 22.87 10.56 18.76
C GLY A 75 22.12 9.25 18.69
N VAL A 76 21.82 8.64 19.83
CA VAL A 76 20.83 7.57 19.96
C VAL A 76 19.52 8.01 19.28
N GLU A 77 19.24 7.48 18.10
CA GLU A 77 18.07 7.86 17.30
C GLU A 77 16.80 7.43 18.03
N THR A 78 16.11 8.42 18.59
CA THR A 78 14.83 8.24 19.25
C THR A 78 13.75 8.27 18.18
N VAL A 79 13.12 7.12 17.96
CA VAL A 79 12.02 6.92 17.03
C VAL A 79 10.71 7.13 17.77
N TYR A 80 9.87 8.01 17.26
CA TYR A 80 8.56 8.26 17.85
C TYR A 80 7.59 7.11 17.57
N TYR A 81 6.61 6.92 18.45
CA TYR A 81 5.56 5.90 18.26
C TYR A 81 4.91 5.98 16.87
N ALA A 82 4.51 7.19 16.42
CA ALA A 82 3.93 7.38 15.08
C ALA A 82 4.83 6.88 13.95
N GLU A 83 6.14 7.10 14.04
CA GLU A 83 7.10 6.67 13.03
C GLU A 83 7.26 5.14 13.01
N LEU A 84 7.33 4.51 14.20
CA LEU A 84 7.33 3.05 14.32
C LEU A 84 6.05 2.44 13.73
N ILE A 85 4.89 3.00 14.07
CA ILE A 85 3.60 2.54 13.55
C ILE A 85 3.52 2.74 12.04
N ALA A 86 3.95 3.90 11.51
CA ALA A 86 3.97 4.14 10.07
C ALA A 86 4.85 3.13 9.33
N THR A 87 5.98 2.73 9.93
CA THR A 87 6.87 1.69 9.38
C THR A 87 6.15 0.34 9.27
N LEU A 88 5.33 -0.01 10.25
CA LEU A 88 4.57 -1.26 10.28
C LEU A 88 3.33 -1.26 9.36
N TYR A 89 2.88 -0.12 8.84
CA TYR A 89 1.82 -0.13 7.82
C TYR A 89 2.38 -0.45 6.41
N GLY A 90 3.69 -0.40 6.24
CA GLY A 90 4.38 -0.75 5.00
C GLY A 90 4.85 -2.20 4.95
N ARG A 91 5.32 -2.63 3.79
CA ARG A 91 6.03 -3.90 3.67
C ARG A 91 7.38 -3.80 4.35
N LEU A 92 7.67 -4.71 5.27
CA LEU A 92 8.95 -4.72 6.00
C LEU A 92 10.08 -5.22 5.11
N GLU A 93 11.17 -4.44 5.04
CA GLU A 93 12.40 -4.85 4.35
C GLU A 93 13.19 -5.88 5.17
N TYR A 94 13.15 -5.73 6.49
CA TYR A 94 13.83 -6.54 7.49
C TYR A 94 12.86 -6.98 8.58
N SER A 95 13.16 -8.09 9.26
CA SER A 95 12.41 -8.44 10.47
C SER A 95 12.63 -7.38 11.54
N ILE A 96 11.62 -7.16 12.37
CA ILE A 96 11.63 -6.14 13.40
C ILE A 96 11.45 -6.80 14.76
N GLU A 97 12.22 -6.41 15.76
CA GLU A 97 11.97 -6.75 17.15
C GLU A 97 11.51 -5.50 17.90
N ILE A 98 10.37 -5.56 18.58
CA ILE A 98 9.84 -4.46 19.41
C ILE A 98 9.70 -4.99 20.83
N ASP A 99 10.49 -4.48 21.76
CA ASP A 99 10.45 -4.89 23.18
C ASP A 99 10.52 -6.41 23.42
N GLY A 100 11.25 -7.13 22.56
CA GLY A 100 11.42 -8.59 22.65
C GLY A 100 10.41 -9.40 21.83
N ILE A 101 9.44 -8.75 21.19
CA ILE A 101 8.50 -9.37 20.26
C ILE A 101 9.09 -9.29 18.85
N THR A 102 9.36 -10.44 18.25
CA THR A 102 9.86 -10.51 16.88
C THR A 102 8.70 -10.57 15.89
N ILE A 103 8.69 -9.62 14.96
CA ILE A 103 7.79 -9.51 13.82
C ILE A 103 8.60 -9.90 12.58
N ASN A 104 8.28 -11.05 11.98
CA ASN A 104 8.97 -11.52 10.80
C ASN A 104 8.52 -10.75 9.56
N ARG A 105 9.47 -10.29 8.74
CA ARG A 105 9.17 -9.59 7.48
C ARG A 105 8.31 -10.39 6.49
N SER A 106 8.36 -11.72 6.52
CA SER A 106 7.60 -12.57 5.60
C SER A 106 6.14 -12.73 5.99
N ASP A 107 5.86 -12.62 7.29
CA ASP A 107 4.59 -13.02 7.89
C ASP A 107 3.86 -11.80 8.49
N HIS A 108 4.39 -10.60 8.27
CA HIS A 108 3.85 -9.37 8.80
C HIS A 108 2.60 -8.93 8.03
N ASP A 109 1.49 -8.80 8.77
CA ASP A 109 0.26 -8.17 8.30
C ASP A 109 0.02 -6.85 9.08
N PRO A 110 -0.27 -5.72 8.38
CA PRO A 110 -0.71 -4.49 9.04
C PRO A 110 -1.96 -4.65 9.92
N GLU A 111 -2.82 -5.63 9.67
CA GLU A 111 -3.99 -5.92 10.51
C GLU A 111 -3.60 -6.44 11.90
N ASP A 112 -2.40 -7.00 12.05
CA ASP A 112 -1.90 -7.56 13.32
C ASP A 112 -1.21 -6.50 14.21
N ILE A 113 -1.01 -5.27 13.73
CA ILE A 113 -0.36 -4.20 14.50
C ILE A 113 -0.95 -4.01 15.91
N PRO A 114 -2.28 -3.99 16.11
CA PRO A 114 -2.88 -3.86 17.44
C PRO A 114 -2.55 -5.03 18.38
N LEU A 115 -2.18 -6.20 17.85
CA LEU A 115 -1.87 -7.41 18.61
C LEU A 115 -0.42 -7.44 19.11
N TYR A 116 0.47 -6.64 18.53
CA TYR A 116 1.88 -6.58 18.93
C TYR A 116 2.11 -5.88 20.28
N GLY A 117 1.10 -5.26 20.88
CA GLY A 117 1.21 -4.66 22.22
C GLY A 117 2.16 -3.47 22.31
N ILE A 118 2.34 -2.74 21.21
CA ILE A 118 3.29 -1.62 21.09
C ILE A 118 2.83 -0.48 21.99
N ARG A 119 3.67 -0.10 22.95
CA ARG A 119 3.39 1.00 23.89
C ARG A 119 3.54 2.36 23.19
N GLN A 120 2.68 3.31 23.55
CA GLN A 120 2.75 4.68 23.01
C GLN A 120 3.86 5.50 23.71
N THR A 121 5.11 5.25 23.35
CA THR A 121 6.30 5.94 23.88
C THR A 121 7.35 6.14 22.78
N GLY A 122 8.47 6.80 23.11
CA GLY A 122 9.66 6.85 22.25
C GLY A 122 10.43 5.52 22.30
N TYR A 123 11.05 5.16 21.17
CA TYR A 123 11.83 3.94 21.02
C TYR A 123 13.25 4.25 20.61
N ARG A 124 14.19 3.47 21.11
CA ARG A 124 15.56 3.45 20.63
C ARG A 124 15.69 2.42 19.52
N LYS A 125 16.09 2.87 18.33
CA LYS A 125 16.34 1.99 17.18
C LYS A 125 17.78 1.49 17.18
N ASN A 126 17.97 0.20 16.95
CA ASN A 126 19.27 -0.44 16.73
C ASN A 126 19.18 -1.42 15.57
N TYR A 127 20.33 -1.83 15.05
CA TYR A 127 20.42 -2.79 13.96
C TYR A 127 21.23 -4.01 14.39
N VAL A 128 20.77 -5.19 14.00
CA VAL A 128 21.51 -6.44 14.14
C VAL A 128 22.07 -6.80 12.76
N TYR A 129 23.40 -6.93 12.70
CA TYR A 129 24.12 -7.22 11.47
C TYR A 129 24.56 -8.69 11.42
N GLY A 130 24.47 -9.29 10.23
CA GLY A 130 25.03 -10.60 9.92
C GLY A 130 26.54 -10.57 9.73
N GLY A 131 27.15 -11.75 9.56
CA GLY A 131 28.61 -11.91 9.44
C GLY A 131 29.24 -11.26 8.20
N ASN A 132 28.44 -10.88 7.21
CA ASN A 132 28.84 -10.16 6.00
C ASN A 132 28.49 -8.67 6.04
N GLY A 133 27.99 -8.14 7.17
CA GLY A 133 27.59 -6.75 7.32
C GLY A 133 26.17 -6.43 6.82
N GLU A 134 25.38 -7.43 6.40
CA GLU A 134 23.98 -7.22 6.05
C GLU A 134 23.11 -6.97 7.29
N ILE A 135 22.12 -6.10 7.19
CA ILE A 135 21.12 -5.92 8.26
C ILE A 135 20.21 -7.16 8.25
N GLN A 136 20.18 -7.89 9.36
CA GLN A 136 19.27 -9.02 9.54
C GLN A 136 17.97 -8.62 10.25
N MET A 137 18.07 -7.69 11.20
CA MET A 137 16.93 -7.29 12.03
C MET A 137 17.09 -5.85 12.55
N VAL A 138 15.97 -5.15 12.67
CA VAL A 138 15.89 -3.84 13.34
C VAL A 138 15.28 -4.04 14.73
N VAL A 139 15.91 -3.49 15.77
CA VAL A 139 15.48 -3.66 17.16
C VAL A 139 15.04 -2.31 17.73
N TYR A 140 13.79 -2.24 18.16
CA TYR A 140 13.20 -1.12 18.87
C TYR A 140 13.05 -1.47 20.35
N ARG A 141 13.60 -0.61 21.22
CA ARG A 141 13.46 -0.72 22.68
C ARG A 141 12.75 0.51 23.21
N SER A 142 11.68 0.33 23.97
CA SER A 142 10.97 1.44 24.59
C SER A 142 11.90 2.21 25.54
N ILE A 143 11.93 3.52 25.35
CA ILE A 143 12.55 4.44 26.29
C ILE A 143 11.48 4.66 27.36
N THR A 144 11.70 4.06 28.52
CA THR A 144 10.85 4.26 29.69
C THR A 144 11.55 5.33 30.52
N ASP A 145 10.90 6.49 30.70
CA ASP A 145 11.24 7.41 31.79
C ASP A 145 10.92 6.75 33.15
#